data_AF-A0A966BY91-F1
#
_entry.id   AF-A0A966BY91-F1
#
_cell.length_a   1.000
_cell.length_b   1.000
_cell.length_c   1.000
_cell.angle_alpha   90.00
_cell.angle_beta   90.00
_cell.angle_gamma   90.00
#
_symmetry.space_group_name_H-M   'P 1'
#
loop_
_entity.id
_entity.type
_entity.pdbx_description
1 polymer ?
#
loop_
_entity_poly.entity_id
_entity_poly.type
_entity_poly.pdbx_seq_one_letter_code
_entity_poly.pdbx_strand_id
1 'polypeptide(L)'
;MTQEELDALMNGEIDDIDTFEENTTEKMDDVEQEEEVTTSKSSKEKVVPSGYSDETAHHWPLPATDENKMVHQLDDVTKESEEKASEIFDIIEVISSDLMEKEENLQRVIKTLTANVELFTTLSTKFPEVEAFKSSLAQNTEAITELNETVETLQNSGDSIMNVMDIMQYQDIHRQKIERVINVMRALSKYMNTLFEGKIDDEKRVASATHIVGDTHNDTASVDEIEALLAQFGK
;
A
#
# COMPACT_ATOMS: atom_id res chain seq x y z
N MET A 1 12.96 -3.11 -35.30
CA MET A 1 12.31 -4.16 -34.51
C MET A 1 10.83 -3.88 -34.54
N THR A 2 10.08 -4.69 -35.27
CA THR A 2 8.61 -4.59 -35.34
C THR A 2 8.00 -5.30 -34.13
N GLN A 3 6.78 -4.94 -33.73
CA GLN A 3 6.10 -5.53 -32.56
C GLN A 3 5.97 -7.06 -32.64
N GLU A 4 5.95 -7.61 -33.86
CA GLU A 4 5.92 -9.06 -34.12
C GLU A 4 7.22 -9.78 -33.72
N GLU A 5 8.38 -9.10 -33.78
CA GLU A 5 9.66 -9.65 -33.33
C GLU A 5 9.80 -9.63 -31.79
N LEU A 6 9.09 -8.72 -31.11
CA LEU A 6 9.04 -8.63 -29.65
C LEU A 6 8.07 -9.66 -29.05
N ASP A 7 6.93 -9.91 -29.69
CA ASP A 7 5.99 -10.98 -29.30
C ASP A 7 6.58 -12.39 -29.49
N ALA A 8 7.34 -12.62 -30.58
CA ALA A 8 8.01 -13.89 -30.79
C ALA A 8 9.09 -14.20 -29.73
N LEU A 9 9.72 -13.16 -29.17
CA LEU A 9 10.72 -13.30 -28.11
C LEU A 9 10.09 -13.55 -26.73
N MET A 10 8.87 -13.05 -26.52
CA MET A 10 8.14 -13.19 -25.26
C MET A 10 7.33 -14.50 -25.18
N ASN A 11 7.00 -15.10 -26.34
CA ASN A 11 6.18 -16.31 -26.44
C ASN A 11 6.98 -17.60 -26.76
N GLY A 12 8.32 -17.52 -26.82
CA GLY A 12 9.18 -18.58 -27.38
C GLY A 12 10.06 -19.38 -26.42
N GLU A 13 10.09 -19.09 -25.10
CA GLU A 13 11.01 -19.76 -24.18
C GLU A 13 10.53 -19.77 -22.71
N ILE A 14 9.29 -20.20 -22.45
CA ILE A 14 8.79 -20.39 -21.05
C ILE A 14 8.02 -21.70 -20.82
N ASP A 15 7.92 -22.58 -21.82
CA ASP A 15 7.04 -23.76 -21.80
C ASP A 15 7.58 -24.98 -21.02
N ASP A 16 8.56 -24.81 -20.13
CA ASP A 16 9.20 -25.95 -19.43
C ASP A 16 9.26 -25.81 -17.90
N ILE A 17 8.38 -25.00 -17.28
CA ILE A 17 8.28 -24.92 -15.82
C ILE A 17 6.89 -25.22 -15.22
N ASP A 18 5.86 -25.40 -16.04
CA ASP A 18 4.47 -25.59 -15.60
C ASP A 18 4.05 -27.06 -15.36
N THR A 19 4.98 -28.03 -15.33
CA THR A 19 4.63 -29.46 -15.17
C THR A 19 4.51 -29.98 -13.74
N PHE A 20 4.40 -29.13 -12.71
CA PHE A 20 4.24 -29.58 -11.31
C PHE A 20 2.91 -29.26 -10.62
N GLU A 21 1.96 -28.60 -11.27
CA GLU A 21 0.66 -28.29 -10.65
C GLU A 21 -0.52 -28.88 -11.43
N GLU A 22 -0.73 -30.19 -11.31
CA GLU A 22 -2.05 -30.77 -11.62
C GLU A 22 -2.40 -31.90 -10.65
N ASN A 23 -3.02 -31.50 -9.54
CA ASN A 23 -4.03 -32.18 -8.73
C ASN A 23 -4.13 -31.36 -7.43
N THR A 24 -5.15 -30.54 -7.18
CA THR A 24 -6.49 -31.04 -6.84
C THR A 24 -7.41 -29.81 -6.75
N THR A 25 -8.46 -29.76 -7.56
CA THR A 25 -9.57 -28.81 -7.36
C THR A 25 -10.86 -29.61 -7.31
N GLU A 26 -11.43 -29.82 -6.13
CA GLU A 26 -12.88 -29.89 -5.97
C GLU A 26 -13.32 -29.17 -4.68
N LYS A 27 -14.55 -28.65 -4.77
CA LYS A 27 -15.12 -27.49 -4.11
C LYS A 27 -15.62 -27.72 -2.67
N MET A 28 -15.48 -26.64 -1.91
CA MET A 28 -16.43 -26.04 -0.94
C MET A 28 -16.88 -26.88 0.26
N ASP A 29 -16.45 -26.44 1.44
CA ASP A 29 -17.40 -26.11 2.50
C ASP A 29 -16.87 -24.92 3.32
N ASP A 30 -17.84 -24.08 3.69
CA ASP A 30 -17.77 -22.85 4.46
C ASP A 30 -17.06 -23.07 5.81
N VAL A 31 -15.89 -22.43 6.02
CA VAL A 31 -15.31 -22.24 7.34
C VAL A 31 -14.63 -20.87 7.36
N GLU A 32 -15.26 -19.93 8.05
CA GLU A 32 -14.58 -18.85 8.76
C GLU A 32 -13.46 -19.47 9.62
N GLN A 33 -12.25 -19.57 9.07
CA GLN A 33 -11.06 -19.73 9.89
C GLN A 33 -10.60 -18.32 10.25
N GLU A 34 -11.14 -17.83 11.36
CA GLU A 34 -10.27 -17.21 12.35
C GLU A 34 -9.05 -18.13 12.46
N GLU A 35 -7.92 -17.78 11.83
CA GLU A 35 -6.64 -18.22 12.34
C GLU A 35 -6.46 -17.53 13.69
N GLU A 36 -7.15 -18.09 14.68
CA GLU A 36 -6.62 -18.23 16.02
C GLU A 36 -5.20 -18.77 15.79
N VAL A 37 -4.23 -17.85 15.80
CA VAL A 37 -2.81 -18.17 15.87
C VAL A 37 -2.76 -19.11 17.04
N THR A 38 -2.69 -20.40 16.72
CA THR A 38 -2.48 -21.46 17.67
C THR A 38 -1.11 -21.13 18.21
N THR A 39 -1.14 -20.41 19.33
CA THR A 39 -0.22 -20.52 20.42
C THR A 39 -0.13 -22.01 20.69
N SER A 40 0.69 -22.66 19.88
CA SER A 40 1.35 -23.88 20.24
C SER A 40 1.98 -23.52 21.58
N LYS A 41 1.31 -23.95 22.65
CA LYS A 41 1.90 -24.26 23.94
C LYS A 41 2.90 -25.41 23.74
N SER A 42 3.82 -25.25 22.78
CA SER A 42 5.18 -25.61 23.04
C SER A 42 5.59 -24.59 24.09
N SER A 43 5.70 -25.04 25.33
CA SER A 43 6.59 -24.47 26.31
C SER A 43 7.99 -24.40 25.69
N LYS A 44 8.19 -23.46 24.75
CA LYS A 44 9.47 -22.90 24.43
C LYS A 44 9.79 -22.12 25.68
N GLU A 45 10.42 -22.78 26.65
CA GLU A 45 11.41 -22.10 27.48
C GLU A 45 12.09 -21.12 26.54
N LYS A 46 11.92 -19.83 26.80
CA LYS A 46 12.80 -18.84 26.21
C LYS A 46 14.18 -19.35 26.63
N VAL A 47 14.91 -19.99 25.71
CA VAL A 47 16.30 -20.38 25.95
C VAL A 47 17.02 -19.05 25.94
N VAL A 48 16.94 -18.38 27.08
CA VAL A 48 17.59 -17.12 27.29
C VAL A 48 19.07 -17.47 27.25
N PRO A 49 19.86 -16.87 26.35
CA PRO A 49 21.28 -17.18 26.27
C PRO A 49 21.90 -17.06 27.65
N SER A 50 22.74 -18.02 28.03
CA SER A 50 23.40 -18.02 29.35
C SER A 50 24.07 -16.67 29.59
N GLY A 51 23.58 -15.91 30.59
CA GLY A 51 24.05 -14.55 30.89
C GLY A 51 23.12 -13.40 30.51
N TYR A 52 21.91 -13.67 30.00
CA TYR A 52 20.87 -12.64 29.83
C TYR A 52 20.12 -12.39 31.16
N SER A 53 20.26 -11.18 31.69
CA SER A 53 19.52 -10.61 32.81
C SER A 53 19.03 -9.21 32.43
N ASP A 54 18.12 -8.63 33.20
CA ASP A 54 17.66 -7.25 32.96
C ASP A 54 18.83 -6.24 33.00
N GLU A 55 19.93 -6.57 33.68
CA GLU A 55 21.15 -5.76 33.74
C GLU A 55 22.07 -5.94 32.52
N THR A 56 22.13 -7.15 31.94
CA THR A 56 22.94 -7.43 30.74
C THR A 56 22.16 -7.28 29.43
N ALA A 57 20.86 -7.01 29.47
CA ALA A 57 19.98 -6.84 28.31
C ALA A 57 20.50 -5.80 27.29
N HIS A 58 21.18 -4.75 27.76
CA HIS A 58 21.79 -3.72 26.90
C HIS A 58 22.95 -4.23 26.02
N HIS A 59 23.54 -5.37 26.34
CA HIS A 59 24.68 -5.96 25.60
C HIS A 59 24.23 -6.89 24.47
N TRP A 60 22.93 -7.21 24.42
CA TRP A 60 22.34 -8.07 23.41
C TRP A 60 21.59 -7.22 22.39
N PRO A 61 21.73 -7.50 21.08
CA PRO A 61 20.90 -6.84 20.09
C PRO A 61 19.44 -7.12 20.44
N LEU A 62 18.67 -6.06 20.68
CA LEU A 62 17.25 -6.17 20.99
C LEU A 62 16.59 -7.00 19.88
N PRO A 63 15.80 -8.04 20.22
CA PRO A 63 15.07 -8.78 19.21
C PRO A 63 14.18 -7.80 18.44
N ALA A 64 14.13 -7.96 17.10
CA ALA A 64 13.31 -7.08 16.26
C ALA A 64 11.86 -7.08 16.77
N THR A 65 11.41 -5.92 17.24
CA THR A 65 10.00 -5.65 17.56
C THR A 65 9.16 -5.77 16.29
N ASP A 66 7.86 -6.01 16.42
CA ASP A 66 6.98 -6.10 15.25
C ASP A 66 7.01 -4.82 14.40
N GLU A 67 7.19 -3.67 15.05
CA GLU A 67 7.46 -2.36 14.41
C GLU A 67 8.76 -2.31 13.59
N ASN A 68 9.74 -3.17 13.83
CA ASN A 68 11.02 -3.20 13.11
C ASN A 68 11.11 -4.36 12.10
N LYS A 69 10.06 -5.16 11.98
CA LYS A 69 9.98 -6.24 10.99
C LYS A 69 9.48 -5.67 9.67
N MET A 70 10.42 -5.42 8.76
CA MET A 70 10.14 -4.92 7.40
C MET A 70 9.02 -5.67 6.66
N VAL A 71 8.86 -6.97 6.87
CA VAL A 71 7.79 -7.76 6.24
C VAL A 71 6.41 -7.35 6.76
N HIS A 72 6.26 -7.17 8.08
CA HIS A 72 5.00 -6.74 8.68
C HIS A 72 4.65 -5.31 8.29
N GLN A 73 5.65 -4.41 8.25
CA GLN A 73 5.44 -3.05 7.75
C GLN A 73 4.94 -3.02 6.31
N LEU A 74 5.45 -3.90 5.44
CA LEU A 74 5.00 -3.99 4.06
C LEU A 74 3.57 -4.56 3.95
N ASP A 75 3.24 -5.56 4.77
CA ASP A 75 1.86 -6.09 4.86
C ASP A 75 0.89 -4.99 5.36
N ASP A 76 1.26 -4.25 6.41
CA ASP A 76 0.45 -3.15 6.97
C ASP A 76 0.24 -2.03 5.94
N VAL A 77 1.29 -1.66 5.20
CA VAL A 77 1.20 -0.66 4.12
C VAL A 77 0.28 -1.15 2.99
N THR A 78 0.26 -2.44 2.67
CA THR A 78 -0.68 -2.95 1.65
C THR A 78 -2.13 -2.84 2.11
N LYS A 79 -2.40 -3.21 3.36
CA LYS A 79 -3.74 -3.16 3.92
C LYS A 79 -4.26 -1.73 4.07
N GLU A 80 -3.45 -0.84 4.63
CA GLU A 80 -3.81 0.58 4.78
C GLU A 80 -4.01 1.24 3.41
N SER A 81 -3.17 0.90 2.42
CA SER A 81 -3.31 1.39 1.06
C SER A 81 -4.64 0.95 0.43
N GLU A 82 -5.04 -0.31 0.59
CA GLU A 82 -6.31 -0.83 0.06
C GLU A 82 -7.53 -0.15 0.71
N GLU A 83 -7.54 0.00 2.04
CA GLU A 83 -8.62 0.70 2.75
C GLU A 83 -8.73 2.16 2.27
N LYS A 84 -7.59 2.85 2.14
CA LYS A 84 -7.57 4.23 1.63
C LYS A 84 -7.93 4.32 0.15
N ALA A 85 -7.62 3.30 -0.65
CA ALA A 85 -8.13 3.19 -2.01
C ALA A 85 -9.66 3.18 -2.00
N SER A 86 -10.26 2.31 -1.20
CA SER A 86 -11.71 2.19 -1.16
C SER A 86 -12.37 3.51 -0.76
N GLU A 87 -11.83 4.20 0.26
CA GLU A 87 -12.33 5.53 0.66
C GLU A 87 -12.24 6.56 -0.47
N ILE A 88 -11.13 6.58 -1.23
CA ILE A 88 -10.97 7.51 -2.35
C ILE A 88 -11.98 7.19 -3.46
N PHE A 89 -12.26 5.93 -3.74
CA PHE A 89 -13.27 5.54 -4.74
C PHE A 89 -14.67 6.01 -4.34
N ASP A 90 -15.06 5.81 -3.08
CA ASP A 90 -16.36 6.26 -2.57
C ASP A 90 -16.50 7.78 -2.70
N ILE A 91 -15.44 8.54 -2.36
CA ILE A 91 -15.42 9.99 -2.50
C ILE A 91 -15.54 10.40 -3.98
N ILE A 92 -14.81 9.72 -4.87
CA ILE A 92 -14.86 10.00 -6.31
C ILE A 92 -16.26 9.74 -6.88
N GLU A 93 -16.93 8.67 -6.46
CA GLU A 93 -18.28 8.34 -6.92
C GLU A 93 -19.28 9.42 -6.50
N VAL A 94 -19.21 9.88 -5.24
CA VAL A 94 -20.04 10.98 -4.75
C VAL A 94 -19.79 12.26 -5.54
N ILE A 95 -18.52 12.63 -5.75
CA ILE A 95 -18.17 13.83 -6.52
C ILE A 95 -18.66 13.71 -7.97
N SER A 96 -18.49 12.55 -8.60
CA SER A 96 -18.96 12.28 -9.96
C SER A 96 -20.47 12.46 -10.10
N SER A 97 -21.24 11.88 -9.17
CA SER A 97 -22.69 12.04 -9.10
C SER A 97 -23.09 13.51 -8.90
N ASP A 98 -22.44 14.21 -7.97
CA ASP A 98 -22.69 15.62 -7.71
C ASP A 98 -22.42 16.48 -8.95
N LEU A 99 -21.32 16.22 -9.68
CA LEU A 99 -21.00 16.95 -10.91
C LEU A 99 -22.08 16.76 -11.97
N MET A 100 -22.57 15.53 -12.19
CA MET A 100 -23.65 15.25 -13.14
C MET A 100 -24.95 15.98 -12.73
N GLU A 101 -25.29 15.98 -11.44
CA GLU A 101 -26.47 16.70 -10.96
C GLU A 101 -26.33 18.22 -11.15
N LYS A 102 -25.14 18.78 -10.87
CA LYS A 102 -24.87 20.21 -11.10
C LYS A 102 -24.93 20.56 -12.57
N GLU A 103 -24.40 19.72 -13.47
CA GLU A 103 -24.51 19.93 -14.92
C GLU A 103 -25.99 19.96 -15.36
N GLU A 104 -26.80 19.00 -14.91
CA GLU A 104 -28.24 18.97 -15.24
C GLU A 104 -28.95 20.23 -14.71
N ASN A 105 -28.65 20.65 -13.49
CA ASN A 105 -29.17 21.87 -12.89
C ASN A 105 -28.81 23.11 -13.71
N LEU A 106 -27.54 23.27 -14.12
CA LEU A 106 -27.12 24.37 -14.97
C LEU A 106 -27.84 24.35 -16.32
N GLN A 107 -27.99 23.18 -16.95
CA GLN A 107 -28.73 23.03 -18.20
C GLN A 107 -30.21 23.46 -18.07
N ARG A 108 -30.85 23.21 -16.92
CA ARG A 108 -32.22 23.72 -16.64
C ARG A 108 -32.24 25.25 -16.52
N VAL A 109 -31.24 25.86 -15.88
CA VAL A 109 -31.12 27.32 -15.77
C VAL A 109 -30.87 27.95 -17.14
N ILE A 110 -29.97 27.37 -17.95
CA ILE A 110 -29.70 27.82 -19.32
C ILE A 110 -30.98 27.81 -20.15
N LYS A 111 -31.78 26.73 -20.12
CA LYS A 111 -33.08 26.67 -20.83
C LYS A 111 -34.02 27.80 -20.43
N THR A 112 -34.07 28.12 -19.13
CA THR A 112 -34.91 29.22 -18.60
C THR A 112 -34.41 30.58 -19.07
N LEU A 113 -33.10 30.82 -19.04
CA LEU A 113 -32.51 32.06 -19.54
C LEU A 113 -32.69 32.22 -21.04
N THR A 114 -32.59 31.14 -21.83
CA THR A 114 -32.86 31.18 -23.27
C THR A 114 -34.30 31.59 -23.57
N ALA A 115 -35.29 31.05 -22.83
CA ALA A 115 -36.68 31.48 -22.94
C ALA A 115 -36.86 32.97 -22.57
N ASN A 116 -36.13 33.45 -21.55
CA ASN A 116 -36.12 34.87 -21.19
C ASN A 116 -35.52 35.73 -22.31
N VAL A 117 -34.43 35.29 -22.95
CA VAL A 117 -33.83 36.00 -24.10
C VAL A 117 -34.82 36.11 -25.26
N GLU A 118 -35.55 35.05 -25.60
CA GLU A 118 -36.60 35.09 -26.63
C GLU A 118 -37.72 36.11 -26.28
N LEU A 119 -38.17 36.10 -25.02
CA LEU A 119 -39.17 37.04 -24.53
C LEU A 119 -38.69 38.49 -24.59
N PHE A 120 -37.49 38.78 -24.09
CA PHE A 120 -36.92 40.12 -24.10
C PHE A 120 -36.55 40.58 -25.52
N THR A 121 -36.23 39.66 -26.44
CA THR A 121 -36.02 39.99 -27.86
C THR A 121 -37.33 40.48 -28.48
N THR A 122 -38.43 39.78 -28.20
CA THR A 122 -39.77 40.16 -28.66
C THR A 122 -40.20 41.49 -28.06
N LEU A 123 -40.02 41.69 -26.75
CA LEU A 123 -40.36 42.94 -26.05
C LEU A 123 -39.53 44.12 -26.53
N SER A 124 -38.21 43.95 -26.72
CA SER A 124 -37.33 45.00 -27.23
C SER A 124 -37.69 45.43 -28.66
N THR A 125 -38.20 44.50 -29.47
CA THR A 125 -38.68 44.79 -30.83
C THR A 125 -40.01 45.54 -30.81
N LYS A 126 -40.92 45.19 -29.91
CA LYS A 126 -42.26 45.81 -29.78
C LYS A 126 -42.23 47.16 -29.07
N PHE A 127 -41.32 47.36 -28.12
CA PHE A 127 -41.18 48.55 -27.29
C PHE A 127 -39.74 49.08 -27.31
N PRO A 128 -39.29 49.66 -28.44
CA PRO A 128 -37.89 50.08 -28.61
C PRO A 128 -37.46 51.25 -27.70
N GLU A 129 -38.43 52.00 -27.14
CA GLU A 129 -38.18 53.12 -26.21
C GLU A 129 -37.87 52.66 -24.77
N VAL A 130 -38.12 51.39 -24.44
CA VAL A 130 -37.84 50.88 -23.09
C VAL A 130 -36.43 50.29 -23.05
N GLU A 131 -35.48 51.11 -22.57
CA GLU A 131 -34.06 50.73 -22.47
C GLU A 131 -33.82 49.55 -21.51
N ALA A 132 -34.66 49.40 -20.48
CA ALA A 132 -34.57 48.30 -19.52
C ALA A 132 -34.64 46.91 -20.18
N PHE A 133 -35.43 46.73 -21.25
CA PHE A 133 -35.52 45.44 -21.94
C PHE A 133 -34.23 45.09 -22.69
N LYS A 134 -33.54 46.09 -23.25
CA LYS A 134 -32.23 45.89 -23.89
C LYS A 134 -31.16 45.55 -22.86
N SER A 135 -31.18 46.23 -21.71
CA SER A 135 -30.25 45.95 -20.61
C SER A 135 -30.46 44.54 -20.04
N SER A 136 -31.69 44.14 -19.73
CA SER A 136 -31.98 42.78 -19.25
C SER A 136 -31.71 41.69 -20.29
N LEU A 137 -31.89 41.99 -21.59
CA LEU A 137 -31.49 41.08 -22.66
C LEU A 137 -29.97 40.85 -22.66
N ALA A 138 -29.18 41.92 -22.58
CA ALA A 138 -27.72 41.83 -22.53
C ALA A 138 -27.24 41.02 -21.30
N GLN A 139 -27.82 41.29 -20.12
CA GLN A 139 -27.51 40.56 -18.90
C GLN A 139 -27.83 39.06 -19.01
N ASN A 140 -28.97 38.69 -19.59
CA ASN A 140 -29.32 37.28 -19.77
C ASN A 140 -28.40 36.59 -20.78
N THR A 141 -27.98 37.27 -21.85
CA THR A 141 -27.01 36.70 -22.81
C THR A 141 -25.62 36.52 -22.22
N GLU A 142 -25.18 37.47 -21.37
CA GLU A 142 -23.93 37.38 -20.63
C GLU A 142 -23.99 36.20 -19.64
N ALA A 143 -25.05 36.11 -18.84
CA ALA A 143 -25.26 35.00 -17.90
C ALA A 143 -25.29 33.62 -18.58
N ILE A 144 -25.87 33.49 -19.79
CA ILE A 144 -25.82 32.24 -20.56
C ILE A 144 -24.38 31.90 -20.94
N THR A 145 -23.58 32.90 -21.31
CA THR A 145 -22.17 32.70 -21.68
C THR A 145 -21.36 32.19 -20.49
N GLU A 146 -21.48 32.86 -19.33
CA GLU A 146 -20.83 32.45 -18.08
C GLU A 146 -21.25 31.03 -17.63
N LEU A 147 -22.54 30.69 -17.78
CA LEU A 147 -23.04 29.36 -17.44
C LEU A 147 -22.51 28.28 -18.39
N ASN A 148 -22.36 28.57 -19.69
CA ASN A 148 -21.76 27.63 -20.63
C ASN A 148 -20.28 27.38 -20.32
N GLU A 149 -19.53 28.43 -19.98
CA GLU A 149 -18.14 28.28 -19.49
C GLU A 149 -18.09 27.42 -18.22
N THR A 150 -19.04 27.63 -17.31
CA THR A 150 -19.16 26.80 -16.09
C THR A 150 -19.47 25.35 -16.43
N VAL A 151 -20.38 25.06 -17.37
CA VAL A 151 -20.67 23.70 -17.85
C VAL A 151 -19.42 23.06 -18.44
N GLU A 152 -18.64 23.77 -19.25
CA GLU A 152 -17.38 23.27 -19.80
C GLU A 152 -16.38 22.91 -18.69
N THR A 153 -16.25 23.75 -17.65
CA THR A 153 -15.38 23.42 -16.50
C THR A 153 -15.86 22.19 -15.72
N LEU A 154 -17.17 21.97 -15.62
CA LEU A 154 -17.74 20.77 -14.99
C LEU A 154 -17.41 19.52 -15.83
N GLN A 155 -17.56 19.60 -17.15
CA GLN A 155 -17.23 18.48 -18.06
C GLN A 155 -15.75 18.13 -18.00
N ASN A 156 -14.87 19.13 -18.05
CA ASN A 156 -13.42 18.94 -17.87
C ASN A 156 -13.06 18.32 -16.50
N SER A 157 -13.82 18.66 -15.46
CA SER A 157 -13.67 18.05 -14.13
C SER A 157 -14.15 16.59 -14.12
N GLY A 158 -15.23 16.27 -14.84
CA GLY A 158 -15.69 14.90 -15.06
C GLY A 158 -14.66 14.03 -15.79
N ASP A 159 -14.04 14.56 -16.84
CA ASP A 159 -12.95 13.89 -17.55
C ASP A 159 -11.73 13.67 -16.64
N SER A 160 -11.43 14.64 -15.77
CA SER A 160 -10.36 14.49 -14.78
C SER A 160 -10.65 13.38 -13.78
N ILE A 161 -11.91 13.24 -13.35
CA ILE A 161 -12.34 12.14 -12.47
C ILE A 161 -12.17 10.78 -13.16
N MET A 162 -12.56 10.67 -14.43
CA MET A 162 -12.34 9.44 -15.22
C MET A 162 -10.85 9.09 -15.30
N ASN A 163 -9.98 10.07 -15.54
CA ASN A 163 -8.53 9.84 -15.54
C ASN A 163 -7.99 9.40 -14.18
N VAL A 164 -8.50 9.94 -13.07
CA VAL A 164 -8.12 9.49 -11.72
C VAL A 164 -8.56 8.04 -11.50
N MET A 165 -9.76 7.67 -11.94
CA MET A 165 -10.28 6.31 -11.87
C MET A 165 -9.39 5.30 -12.63
N ASP A 166 -8.85 5.71 -13.78
CA ASP A 166 -7.89 4.90 -14.54
C ASP A 166 -6.54 4.74 -13.82
N ILE A 167 -6.00 5.82 -13.24
CA ILE A 167 -4.76 5.75 -12.45
C ILE A 167 -4.94 4.88 -11.21
N MET A 168 -6.12 4.89 -10.61
CA MET A 168 -6.39 4.14 -9.40
C MET A 168 -6.38 2.62 -9.62
N GLN A 169 -6.65 2.15 -10.85
CA GLN A 169 -6.41 0.75 -11.23
C GLN A 169 -4.92 0.36 -11.08
N TYR A 170 -3.99 1.32 -11.16
CA TYR A 170 -2.56 1.09 -10.92
C TYR A 170 -2.24 0.79 -9.44
N GLN A 171 -3.18 1.02 -8.52
CA GLN A 171 -2.99 0.68 -7.11
C GLN A 171 -2.91 -0.84 -6.88
N ASP A 172 -3.66 -1.64 -7.64
CA ASP A 172 -3.55 -3.11 -7.56
C ASP A 172 -2.16 -3.58 -8.03
N ILE A 173 -1.56 -2.91 -9.01
CA ILE A 173 -0.18 -3.18 -9.44
C ILE A 173 0.81 -2.91 -8.31
N HIS A 174 0.60 -1.89 -7.48
CA HIS A 174 1.44 -1.62 -6.32
C HIS A 174 1.31 -2.70 -5.25
N ARG A 175 0.09 -3.17 -4.97
CA ARG A 175 -0.14 -4.30 -4.07
C ARG A 175 0.65 -5.54 -4.53
N GLN A 176 0.49 -5.94 -5.79
CA GLN A 176 1.19 -7.10 -6.36
C GLN A 176 2.73 -6.96 -6.28
N LYS A 177 3.26 -5.75 -6.52
CA LYS A 177 4.70 -5.49 -6.38
C LYS A 177 5.17 -5.66 -4.93
N ILE A 178 4.40 -5.18 -3.96
CA ILE A 178 4.74 -5.35 -2.53
C ILE A 178 4.65 -6.82 -2.13
N GLU A 179 3.61 -7.56 -2.54
CA GLU A 179 3.48 -9.01 -2.31
C GLU A 179 4.69 -9.78 -2.85
N ARG A 180 5.16 -9.45 -4.07
CA ARG A 180 6.37 -10.05 -4.63
C ARG A 180 7.60 -9.77 -3.76
N VAL A 181 7.79 -8.52 -3.31
CA VAL A 181 8.91 -8.12 -2.44
C VAL A 181 8.84 -8.86 -1.11
N ILE A 182 7.66 -8.95 -0.50
CA ILE A 182 7.42 -9.68 0.74
C ILE A 182 7.82 -11.16 0.59
N ASN A 183 7.40 -11.81 -0.50
CA ASN A 183 7.75 -13.20 -0.76
C ASN A 183 9.26 -13.41 -0.92
N VAL A 184 9.95 -12.51 -1.63
CA VAL A 184 11.42 -12.53 -1.74
C VAL A 184 12.08 -12.33 -0.38
N MET A 185 11.60 -11.38 0.43
CA MET A 185 12.14 -11.10 1.77
C MET A 185 11.94 -12.29 2.71
N ARG A 186 10.76 -12.94 2.68
CA ARG A 186 10.49 -14.17 3.44
C ARG A 186 11.40 -15.31 2.99
N ALA A 187 11.62 -15.48 1.69
CA ALA A 187 12.55 -16.47 1.16
C ALA A 187 14.01 -16.19 1.55
N LEU A 188 14.44 -14.93 1.52
CA LEU A 188 15.80 -14.52 1.90
C LEU A 188 16.06 -14.74 3.40
N SER A 189 15.07 -14.46 4.25
CA SER A 189 15.16 -14.77 5.69
C SER A 189 15.28 -16.28 5.94
N LYS A 190 14.47 -17.10 5.26
CA LYS A 190 14.58 -18.57 5.33
C LYS A 190 15.95 -19.04 4.85
N TYR A 191 16.43 -18.53 3.71
CA TYR A 191 17.73 -18.88 3.15
C TYR A 191 18.89 -18.51 4.10
N MET A 192 18.85 -17.33 4.73
CA MET A 192 19.80 -16.92 5.77
C MET A 192 19.78 -17.87 6.97
N ASN A 193 18.58 -18.20 7.47
CA ASN A 193 18.45 -19.14 8.58
C ASN A 193 19.01 -20.53 8.21
N THR A 194 18.70 -21.04 7.02
CA THR A 194 19.24 -22.32 6.52
C THR A 194 20.75 -22.27 6.27
N LEU A 195 21.32 -21.13 5.86
CA LEU A 195 22.77 -20.94 5.72
C LEU A 195 23.50 -21.02 7.07
N PHE A 196 22.87 -20.51 8.13
CA PHE A 196 23.41 -20.57 9.50
C PHE A 196 23.08 -21.86 10.22
N GLU A 197 22.11 -22.63 9.74
CA GLU A 197 21.77 -23.95 10.24
C GLU A 197 22.95 -24.91 9.94
N GLY A 198 23.73 -25.21 10.97
CA GLY A 198 24.89 -26.09 10.84
C GLY A 198 24.46 -27.52 10.50
N LYS A 199 25.28 -28.23 9.71
CA LYS A 199 25.07 -29.67 9.42
C LYS A 199 25.12 -30.58 10.66
N ILE A 200 25.52 -30.05 11.80
CA ILE A 200 25.76 -30.79 13.04
C ILE A 200 24.97 -30.08 14.14
N ASP A 201 24.23 -30.90 14.90
CA ASP A 201 23.49 -30.51 16.10
C ASP A 201 24.40 -29.82 17.12
N ASP A 202 23.95 -28.73 17.74
CA ASP A 202 24.79 -27.91 18.63
C ASP A 202 25.32 -28.71 19.83
N GLU A 203 24.59 -29.72 20.29
CA GLU A 203 25.01 -30.65 21.34
C GLU A 203 26.21 -31.52 20.94
N LYS A 204 26.43 -31.72 19.63
CA LYS A 204 27.54 -32.52 19.07
C LYS A 204 28.68 -31.65 18.59
N ARG A 205 28.57 -30.32 18.71
CA ARG A 205 29.67 -29.42 18.38
C ARG A 205 30.76 -29.50 19.44
N VAL A 206 32.00 -29.48 18.97
CA VAL A 206 33.17 -29.42 19.85
C VAL A 206 33.09 -28.12 20.63
N ALA A 207 33.25 -28.20 21.96
CA ALA A 207 33.23 -27.04 22.84
C ALA A 207 34.13 -25.92 22.29
N SER A 208 33.64 -24.67 22.34
CA SER A 208 34.41 -23.51 21.90
C SER A 208 35.78 -23.51 22.56
N ALA A 209 36.83 -23.44 21.73
CA ALA A 209 38.19 -23.47 22.22
C ALA A 209 38.47 -22.23 23.07
N THR A 210 38.79 -22.43 24.34
CA THR A 210 39.16 -21.39 25.29
C THR A 210 40.61 -20.93 25.10
N HIS A 211 41.40 -21.69 24.36
CA HIS A 211 42.84 -21.48 24.15
C HIS A 211 43.25 -21.92 22.73
N ILE A 212 44.16 -21.17 22.10
CA ILE A 212 44.76 -21.54 20.82
C ILE A 212 46.19 -21.99 21.07
N VAL A 213 46.64 -23.06 20.42
CA VAL A 213 48.01 -23.57 20.54
C VAL A 213 49.02 -22.45 20.23
N GLY A 214 49.80 -22.06 21.25
CA GLY A 214 50.76 -20.95 21.17
C GLY A 214 50.42 -19.77 22.08
N ASP A 215 49.23 -19.75 22.68
CA ASP A 215 48.85 -18.74 23.65
C ASP A 215 49.53 -19.01 25.02
N THR A 216 50.27 -18.04 25.54
CA THR A 216 51.02 -18.15 26.80
C THR A 216 50.32 -17.47 27.98
N HIS A 217 49.19 -16.80 27.72
CA HIS A 217 48.45 -16.07 28.75
C HIS A 217 47.15 -16.83 29.07
N ASN A 218 46.96 -17.16 30.34
CA ASN A 218 45.75 -17.81 30.86
C ASN A 218 44.72 -16.77 31.33
N ASP A 219 44.73 -15.58 30.71
CA ASP A 219 43.91 -14.42 31.09
C ASP A 219 42.50 -14.51 30.50
N THR A 220 41.83 -15.65 30.70
CA THR A 220 40.37 -15.67 30.61
C THR A 220 39.83 -15.41 32.00
N ALA A 221 39.50 -14.16 32.29
CA ALA A 221 38.78 -13.82 33.52
C ALA A 221 37.50 -14.65 33.57
N SER A 222 37.34 -15.42 34.65
CA SER A 222 36.12 -16.19 34.88
C SER A 222 34.93 -15.24 35.04
N VAL A 223 33.72 -15.69 34.69
CA VAL A 223 32.50 -14.87 34.84
C VAL A 223 32.37 -14.34 36.27
N ASP A 224 32.78 -15.13 37.25
CA ASP A 224 32.81 -14.77 38.68
C ASP A 224 33.83 -13.65 39.00
N GLU A 225 35.00 -13.64 38.35
CA GLU A 225 36.02 -12.58 38.52
C GLU A 225 35.58 -11.27 37.86
N ILE A 226 34.84 -11.35 36.75
CA ILE A 226 34.27 -10.20 36.06
C ILE A 226 33.16 -9.57 36.91
N GLU A 227 32.30 -10.38 37.52
CA GLU A 227 31.22 -9.93 38.41
C GLU A 227 31.77 -9.31 39.71
N ALA A 228 32.85 -9.89 40.27
CA ALA A 228 33.55 -9.32 41.42
C ALA A 228 34.20 -7.97 41.12
N LEU A 229 34.78 -7.79 39.92
CA LEU A 229 35.32 -6.50 39.48
C LEU A 229 34.21 -5.45 39.28
N LEU A 230 33.09 -5.83 38.65
CA LEU A 230 31.93 -4.94 38.50
C LEU A 230 31.39 -4.47 39.85
N ALA A 231 31.27 -5.36 40.84
CA ALA A 231 30.86 -5.01 42.19
C ALA A 231 31.85 -4.06 42.91
N GLN A 232 33.14 -4.12 42.55
CA GLN A 232 34.18 -3.28 43.14
C GLN A 232 34.23 -1.88 42.50
N PHE A 233 33.84 -1.75 41.23
CA PHE A 233 33.78 -0.49 40.49
C PHE A 233 32.40 0.19 40.49
N GLY A 234 31.33 -0.52 40.89
CA GLY A 234 29.95 0.00 40.97
C GLY A 234 29.59 0.77 42.25
N LYS A 235 30.57 1.33 42.97
CA LYS A 235 30.37 2.23 44.13
C LYS A 235 30.60 3.68 43.79
#